data_AF-A0A7C3HK98-F1
#
_entry.id   AF-A0A7C3HK98-F1
#
_cell.length_a   1.000
_cell.length_b   1.000
_cell.length_c   1.000
_cell.angle_alpha   90.00
_cell.angle_beta   90.00
_cell.angle_gamma   90.00
#
_symmetry.space_group_name_H-M   'P 1'
#
loop_
_entity.id
_entity.type
_entity.pdbx_description
1 polymer ?
#
loop_
_entity_poly.entity_id
_entity_poly.type
_entity_poly.pdbx_seq_one_letter_code
_entity_poly.pdbx_strand_id
1 'polypeptide(L)'
;MSLRHRIWVSSTRTILRFRLSVFVMLCLALGGTSQNIVAPKQILYLLSLGLIGWALSTKKTNYDIRFRQFPLMVAIAFVGLFGLYVLPLPPAIWTHLPGRENIVQGFELANMPLPWLPVSLTPEITLFSLLDFLPPFAIILTLLRSASKQEIKTAFYALLLMAVASVFLGLLQLIAPASGLYLYKIVNVGYPVGFFSNANHQASFLLMVLPFALRLSFANTQDIEIGMMTTTQVRALGIMLTILFLTGISLTGSLAGYLLALPVTLASVIVVGRISKKHLPYFGGLIILILTIVIVDTVFLGGQAGQLMEKVTQDSAISRTSIFATTREAIRDYPLIGTGPG
;
A
#
# COMPACT_ATOMS: atom_id res chain seq x y z
N MET A 1 -10.04 -33.91 31.24
CA MET A 1 -10.04 -32.83 30.23
C MET A 1 -10.58 -33.42 28.91
N SER A 2 -11.81 -33.08 28.49
CA SER A 2 -12.54 -33.82 27.44
C SER A 2 -11.96 -33.62 26.04
N LEU A 3 -12.09 -34.63 25.16
CA LEU A 3 -11.59 -34.62 23.77
C LEU A 3 -12.05 -33.38 22.97
N ARG A 4 -13.29 -32.91 23.19
CA ARG A 4 -13.81 -31.68 22.57
C ARG A 4 -13.01 -30.43 22.96
N HIS A 5 -12.55 -30.33 24.20
CA HIS A 5 -11.72 -29.21 24.66
C HIS A 5 -10.32 -29.25 24.03
N ARG A 6 -9.74 -30.45 23.78
CA ARG A 6 -8.46 -30.58 23.08
C ARG A 6 -8.55 -30.19 21.59
N ILE A 7 -9.62 -30.61 20.91
CA ILE A 7 -9.85 -30.30 19.48
C ILE A 7 -10.14 -28.81 19.26
N TRP A 8 -10.85 -28.17 20.19
CA TRP A 8 -11.14 -26.73 20.11
C TRP A 8 -9.89 -25.87 20.37
N VAL A 9 -9.04 -26.27 21.32
CA VAL A 9 -7.75 -25.60 21.62
C VAL A 9 -6.71 -25.82 20.51
N SER A 10 -6.73 -26.96 19.81
CA SER A 10 -5.84 -27.18 18.66
C SER A 10 -6.28 -26.37 17.44
N SER A 11 -7.58 -26.31 17.14
CA SER A 11 -8.12 -25.59 15.98
C SER A 11 -7.95 -24.07 16.12
N THR A 12 -8.20 -23.52 17.32
CA THR A 12 -7.98 -22.10 17.61
C THR A 12 -6.50 -21.70 17.50
N ARG A 13 -5.57 -22.56 17.93
CA ARG A 13 -4.12 -22.34 17.77
C ARG A 13 -3.67 -22.37 16.30
N THR A 14 -4.30 -23.16 15.45
CA THR A 14 -3.99 -23.23 14.01
C THR A 14 -4.48 -21.98 13.28
N ILE A 15 -5.72 -21.56 13.51
CA ILE A 15 -6.28 -20.32 12.92
C ILE A 15 -5.46 -19.10 13.33
N LEU A 16 -5.05 -19.06 14.60
CA LEU A 16 -4.18 -18.02 15.15
C LEU A 16 -2.83 -17.87 14.44
N ARG A 17 -2.29 -18.94 13.87
CA ARG A 17 -0.98 -18.91 13.20
C ARG A 17 -1.04 -18.27 11.81
N PHE A 18 -2.23 -18.19 11.21
CA PHE A 18 -2.41 -17.70 9.84
C PHE A 18 -3.25 -16.43 9.75
N ARG A 19 -3.76 -15.89 10.87
CA ARG A 19 -4.63 -14.70 10.88
C ARG A 19 -4.01 -13.51 10.14
N LEU A 20 -2.74 -13.16 10.38
CA LEU A 20 -2.07 -12.07 9.66
C LEU A 20 -1.93 -12.37 8.17
N SER A 21 -1.50 -13.58 7.83
CA SER A 21 -1.32 -14.02 6.44
C SER A 21 -2.64 -13.91 5.66
N VAL A 22 -3.71 -14.48 6.21
CA VAL A 22 -5.05 -14.43 5.62
C VAL A 22 -5.53 -12.99 5.50
N PHE A 23 -5.36 -12.19 6.55
CA PHE A 23 -5.79 -10.80 6.53
C PHE A 23 -5.05 -9.96 5.48
N VAL A 24 -3.73 -10.09 5.37
CA VAL A 24 -2.93 -9.42 4.32
C VAL A 24 -3.37 -9.86 2.93
N MET A 25 -3.60 -11.16 2.71
CA MET A 25 -4.09 -11.66 1.42
C MET A 25 -5.47 -11.08 1.08
N LEU A 26 -6.39 -11.01 2.05
CA LEU A 26 -7.70 -10.40 1.86
C LEU A 26 -7.61 -8.90 1.55
N CYS A 27 -6.74 -8.16 2.25
CA CYS A 27 -6.51 -6.75 1.98
C CYS A 27 -6.03 -6.51 0.54
N LEU A 28 -5.11 -7.36 0.05
CA LEU A 28 -4.59 -7.26 -1.31
C LEU A 28 -5.63 -7.67 -2.37
N ALA A 29 -6.42 -8.70 -2.08
CA ALA A 29 -7.44 -9.19 -3.02
C ALA A 29 -8.66 -8.27 -3.12
N LEU A 30 -9.10 -7.64 -2.02
CA LEU A 30 -10.34 -6.87 -1.94
C LEU A 30 -10.13 -5.34 -1.90
N GLY A 31 -8.94 -4.87 -1.53
CA GLY A 31 -8.63 -3.45 -1.33
C GLY A 31 -7.97 -2.76 -2.53
N GLY A 32 -7.80 -3.45 -3.66
CA GLY A 32 -6.99 -3.03 -4.81
C GLY A 32 -7.49 -1.82 -5.61
N THR A 33 -8.47 -1.06 -5.10
CA THR A 33 -9.01 0.13 -5.77
C THR A 33 -9.05 1.34 -4.82
N SER A 34 -8.71 2.52 -5.35
CA SER A 34 -8.86 3.81 -4.67
C SER A 34 -10.30 4.35 -4.74
N GLN A 35 -11.20 3.67 -5.45
CA GLN A 35 -12.59 4.10 -5.56
C GLN A 35 -13.31 3.94 -4.22
N ASN A 36 -14.30 4.82 -4.00
CA ASN A 36 -15.21 4.77 -2.85
C ASN A 36 -16.25 3.64 -2.98
N ILE A 37 -15.78 2.42 -3.26
CA ILE A 37 -16.61 1.21 -3.28
C ILE A 37 -16.59 0.61 -1.88
N VAL A 38 -17.64 0.89 -1.13
CA VAL A 38 -17.74 0.54 0.30
C VAL A 38 -17.91 -0.97 0.51
N ALA A 39 -18.67 -1.65 -0.35
CA ALA A 39 -19.08 -3.05 -0.15
C ALA A 39 -17.92 -4.06 0.08
N PRO A 40 -16.87 -4.16 -0.76
CA PRO A 40 -15.76 -5.09 -0.51
C PRO A 40 -14.90 -4.67 0.69
N LYS A 41 -14.81 -3.36 0.98
CA LYS A 41 -14.02 -2.82 2.10
C LYS A 41 -14.67 -3.05 3.46
N GLN A 42 -16.00 -3.14 3.55
CA GLN A 42 -16.73 -3.38 4.81
C GLN A 42 -16.24 -4.63 5.56
N ILE A 43 -16.04 -5.73 4.83
CA ILE A 43 -15.52 -6.97 5.41
C ILE A 43 -14.13 -6.74 6.00
N LEU A 44 -13.27 -6.00 5.31
CA LEU A 44 -11.93 -5.65 5.80
C LEU A 44 -12.01 -4.78 7.06
N TYR A 45 -12.92 -3.82 7.14
CA TYR A 45 -13.11 -3.00 8.34
C TYR A 45 -13.55 -3.84 9.55
N LEU A 46 -14.52 -4.73 9.38
CA LEU A 46 -14.98 -5.61 10.46
C LEU A 46 -13.87 -6.55 10.94
N LEU A 47 -13.13 -7.17 10.00
CA LEU A 47 -11.98 -8.02 10.33
C LEU A 47 -10.87 -7.21 11.04
N SER A 48 -10.63 -5.97 10.62
CA SER A 48 -9.68 -5.06 11.26
C SER A 48 -10.05 -4.79 12.71
N LEU A 49 -11.31 -4.45 12.99
CA LEU A 49 -11.79 -4.22 14.35
C LEU A 49 -11.65 -5.46 15.23
N GLY A 50 -11.95 -6.65 14.69
CA GLY A 50 -11.73 -7.92 15.38
C GLY A 50 -10.26 -8.17 15.72
N LEU A 51 -9.35 -7.94 14.77
CA LEU A 51 -7.90 -8.07 14.98
C LEU A 51 -7.37 -7.05 15.99
N ILE A 52 -7.83 -5.80 15.93
CA ILE A 52 -7.47 -4.75 16.89
C ILE A 52 -7.93 -5.14 18.30
N GLY A 53 -9.20 -5.52 18.46
CA GLY A 53 -9.75 -5.96 19.74
C GLY A 53 -8.97 -7.14 20.34
N TRP A 54 -8.56 -8.09 19.51
CA TRP A 54 -7.69 -9.19 19.92
C TRP A 54 -6.29 -8.72 20.32
N ALA A 55 -5.64 -7.90 19.49
CA ALA A 55 -4.29 -7.42 19.77
C ALA A 55 -4.24 -6.62 21.08
N LEU A 56 -5.30 -5.87 21.40
CA LEU A 56 -5.44 -5.12 22.65
C LEU A 56 -5.69 -6.00 23.88
N SER A 57 -6.48 -7.08 23.76
CA SER A 57 -6.76 -8.01 24.87
C SER A 57 -5.60 -8.95 25.21
N THR A 58 -4.64 -9.10 24.30
CA THR A 58 -3.48 -9.95 24.50
C THR A 58 -2.47 -9.31 25.47
N LYS A 59 -2.10 -10.05 26.52
CA LYS A 59 -1.10 -9.64 27.53
C LYS A 59 0.36 -9.91 27.13
N LYS A 60 0.59 -10.78 26.14
CA LYS A 60 1.93 -11.05 25.61
C LYS A 60 2.42 -9.81 24.89
N THR A 61 3.69 -9.47 25.07
CA THR A 61 4.38 -8.40 24.35
C THR A 61 5.74 -8.93 23.92
N ASN A 62 6.00 -8.92 22.62
CA ASN A 62 7.25 -9.45 22.05
C ASN A 62 8.32 -8.37 21.86
N TYR A 63 7.97 -7.10 22.04
CA TYR A 63 8.82 -5.94 21.76
C TYR A 63 8.82 -4.95 22.94
N ASP A 64 9.87 -4.13 23.00
CA ASP A 64 10.07 -3.09 24.01
C ASP A 64 8.88 -2.10 24.07
N ILE A 65 8.63 -1.52 25.25
CA ILE A 65 7.48 -0.68 25.57
C ILE A 65 7.39 0.57 24.67
N ARG A 66 8.53 1.09 24.18
CA ARG A 66 8.58 2.22 23.24
C ARG A 66 7.92 1.88 21.90
N PHE A 67 8.20 0.68 21.37
CA PHE A 67 7.57 0.19 20.14
C PHE A 67 6.08 -0.17 20.34
N ARG A 68 5.63 -0.36 21.58
CA ARG A 68 4.22 -0.58 21.91
C ARG A 68 3.39 0.71 21.88
N GLN A 69 3.93 1.82 22.36
CA GLN A 69 3.18 3.08 22.48
C GLN A 69 3.10 3.83 21.15
N PHE A 70 4.14 3.73 20.31
CA PHE A 70 4.21 4.48 19.05
C PHE A 70 3.00 4.28 18.11
N PRO A 71 2.54 3.05 17.79
CA PRO A 71 1.37 2.87 16.92
C PRO A 71 0.09 3.43 17.54
N LEU A 72 -0.08 3.30 18.86
CA LEU A 72 -1.23 3.86 19.57
C LEU A 72 -1.20 5.39 19.52
N MET A 73 -0.04 6.01 19.70
CA MET A 73 0.13 7.46 19.56
C MET A 73 -0.17 7.93 18.13
N VAL A 74 0.33 7.21 17.12
CA VAL A 74 0.04 7.51 15.71
C VAL A 74 -1.47 7.39 15.43
N ALA A 75 -2.13 6.35 15.94
CA ALA A 75 -3.57 6.19 15.77
C ALA A 75 -4.36 7.28 16.49
N ILE A 76 -3.97 7.65 17.72
CA ILE A 76 -4.61 8.75 18.46
C ILE A 76 -4.40 10.07 17.71
N ALA A 77 -3.20 10.34 17.21
CA ALA A 77 -2.91 11.54 16.43
C ALA A 77 -3.73 11.58 15.13
N PHE A 78 -3.86 10.44 14.45
CA PHE A 78 -4.61 10.34 13.20
C PHE A 78 -6.13 10.49 13.44
N VAL A 79 -6.69 9.80 14.43
CA VAL A 79 -8.10 9.96 14.83
C VAL A 79 -8.36 11.38 15.31
N GLY A 80 -7.45 11.97 16.08
CA GLY A 80 -7.53 13.35 16.53
C GLY A 80 -7.55 14.33 15.37
N LEU A 81 -6.65 14.15 14.39
CA LEU A 81 -6.59 14.97 13.18
C LEU A 81 -7.90 14.89 12.38
N PHE A 82 -8.41 13.68 12.11
CA PHE A 82 -9.69 13.51 11.39
C PHE A 82 -10.88 14.04 12.20
N GLY A 83 -10.85 13.89 13.52
CA GLY A 83 -11.82 14.49 14.43
C GLY A 83 -11.87 16.01 14.26
N LEU A 84 -10.71 16.68 14.22
CA LEU A 84 -10.63 18.12 13.96
C LEU A 84 -11.27 18.52 12.63
N TYR A 85 -11.16 17.69 11.58
CA TYR A 85 -11.77 17.99 10.29
C TYR A 85 -13.31 17.87 10.27
N VAL A 86 -13.88 17.04 11.14
CA VAL A 86 -15.32 16.75 11.19
C VAL A 86 -16.02 17.51 12.33
N LEU A 87 -15.28 18.11 13.26
CA LEU A 87 -15.84 18.92 14.33
C LEU A 87 -16.57 20.15 13.75
N PRO A 88 -17.87 20.32 14.03
CA PRO A 88 -18.61 21.47 13.56
C PRO A 88 -18.10 22.74 14.24
N LEU A 89 -17.75 23.74 13.45
CA LEU A 89 -17.32 25.05 13.92
C LEU A 89 -18.50 26.05 13.85
N PRO A 90 -18.53 27.05 14.74
CA PRO A 90 -19.51 28.13 14.64
C PRO A 90 -19.26 28.98 13.38
N PRO A 91 -20.31 29.64 12.85
CA PRO A 91 -20.19 30.56 11.71
C PRO A 91 -19.05 31.56 11.84
N ALA A 92 -18.88 32.14 13.02
CA ALA A 92 -17.82 33.12 13.33
C ALA A 92 -16.38 32.60 13.12
N ILE A 93 -16.18 31.30 12.91
CA ILE A 93 -14.87 30.71 12.62
C ILE A 93 -14.84 30.18 11.19
N TRP A 94 -15.79 29.33 10.81
CA TRP A 94 -15.69 28.65 9.52
C TRP A 94 -15.86 29.61 8.33
N THR A 95 -16.60 30.71 8.45
CA THR A 95 -16.79 31.66 7.34
C THR A 95 -15.49 32.36 6.93
N HIS A 96 -14.50 32.39 7.82
CA HIS A 96 -13.17 32.96 7.57
C HIS A 96 -12.18 31.93 7.01
N LEU A 97 -12.57 30.66 6.91
CA LEU A 97 -11.72 29.66 6.29
C LEU A 97 -11.69 29.89 4.77
N PRO A 98 -10.53 29.69 4.13
CA PRO A 98 -10.41 29.86 2.69
C PRO A 98 -11.36 28.94 1.90
N GLY A 99 -11.94 29.47 0.81
CA GLY A 99 -12.88 28.77 -0.07
C GLY A 99 -14.30 28.62 0.49
N ARG A 100 -14.63 29.36 1.56
CA ARG A 100 -15.98 29.37 2.17
C ARG A 100 -16.85 30.51 1.66
N GLU A 101 -16.30 31.44 0.90
CA GLU A 101 -17.01 32.62 0.37
C GLU A 101 -18.22 32.22 -0.47
N ASN A 102 -18.05 31.25 -1.37
CA ASN A 102 -19.13 30.75 -2.22
C ASN A 102 -20.23 30.04 -1.41
N ILE A 103 -19.85 29.37 -0.32
CA ILE A 103 -20.81 28.68 0.57
C ILE A 103 -21.63 29.71 1.35
N VAL A 104 -20.97 30.75 1.90
CA VAL A 104 -21.64 31.85 2.61
C VAL A 104 -22.61 32.58 1.69
N GLN A 105 -22.16 32.97 0.49
CA GLN A 105 -23.02 33.62 -0.51
C GLN A 105 -24.23 32.76 -0.87
N GLY A 106 -24.07 31.44 -0.97
CA GLY A 106 -25.18 30.52 -1.22
C GLY A 106 -26.26 30.56 -0.14
N PHE A 107 -25.87 30.59 1.15
CA PHE A 107 -26.81 30.72 2.27
C PHE A 107 -27.49 32.09 2.31
N GLU A 108 -26.74 33.16 2.03
CA GLU A 108 -27.28 34.53 1.96
C GLU A 108 -28.32 34.67 0.84
N LEU A 109 -28.03 34.14 -0.35
CA LEU A 109 -28.96 34.12 -1.49
C LEU A 109 -30.20 33.27 -1.23
N ALA A 110 -30.05 32.17 -0.49
CA ALA A 110 -31.16 31.32 -0.05
C ALA A 110 -31.95 31.90 1.13
N ASN A 111 -31.52 33.04 1.68
CA ASN A 111 -32.08 33.69 2.86
C ASN A 111 -32.15 32.74 4.07
N MET A 112 -31.13 31.90 4.23
CA MET A 112 -31.00 30.92 5.30
C MET A 112 -29.93 31.35 6.31
N PRO A 113 -30.11 31.07 7.61
CA PRO A 113 -29.08 31.36 8.61
C PRO A 113 -27.86 30.45 8.40
N LEU A 114 -26.67 30.98 8.67
CA LEU A 114 -25.42 30.23 8.58
C LEU A 114 -25.40 29.11 9.65
N PRO A 115 -25.33 27.83 9.24
CA PRO A 115 -25.29 26.72 10.19
C PRO A 115 -23.88 26.53 10.75
N TRP A 116 -23.75 25.66 11.75
CA TRP A 116 -22.45 25.14 12.18
C TRP A 116 -21.95 24.14 11.15
N LEU A 117 -20.79 24.40 10.57
CA LEU A 117 -20.20 23.55 9.54
C LEU A 117 -18.82 23.02 9.97
N PRO A 118 -18.50 21.76 9.61
CA PRO A 118 -17.18 21.20 9.84
C PRO A 118 -16.12 21.86 8.96
N VAL A 119 -14.86 21.70 9.33
CA VAL A 119 -13.70 22.20 8.58
C VAL A 119 -13.61 21.57 7.20
N SER A 120 -13.87 20.26 7.10
CA SER A 120 -13.90 19.55 5.82
C SER A 120 -15.06 20.01 4.94
N LEU A 121 -14.81 20.13 3.63
CA LEU A 121 -15.84 20.37 2.63
C LEU A 121 -16.68 19.13 2.34
N THR A 122 -16.14 17.94 2.62
CA THR A 122 -16.76 16.61 2.38
C THR A 122 -16.67 15.75 3.65
N PRO A 123 -17.42 16.09 4.72
CA PRO A 123 -17.28 15.47 6.03
C PRO A 123 -17.55 13.97 6.03
N GLU A 124 -18.51 13.53 5.22
CA GLU A 124 -18.84 12.12 5.03
C GLU A 124 -17.67 11.34 4.41
N ILE A 125 -17.04 11.87 3.36
CA ILE A 125 -15.89 11.21 2.72
C ILE A 125 -14.69 11.21 3.67
N THR A 126 -14.46 12.33 4.36
CA THR A 126 -13.43 12.44 5.40
C THR A 126 -13.59 11.37 6.47
N LEU A 127 -14.82 11.14 6.95
CA LEU A 127 -15.09 10.11 7.94
C LEU A 127 -14.87 8.68 7.40
N PHE A 128 -15.28 8.41 6.15
CA PHE A 128 -15.02 7.12 5.52
C PHE A 128 -13.53 6.86 5.29
N SER A 129 -12.75 7.88 4.93
CA SER A 129 -11.29 7.79 4.78
C SER A 129 -10.59 7.39 6.09
N LEU A 130 -11.17 7.70 7.26
CA LEU A 130 -10.65 7.23 8.54
C LEU A 130 -10.75 5.70 8.67
N LEU A 131 -11.81 5.09 8.12
CA LEU A 131 -12.00 3.63 8.14
C LEU A 131 -10.97 2.89 7.27
N ASP A 132 -10.49 3.52 6.19
CA ASP A 132 -9.43 2.98 5.34
C ASP A 132 -8.08 2.83 6.09
N PHE A 133 -7.93 3.47 7.26
CA PHE A 133 -6.78 3.27 8.14
C PHE A 133 -6.90 2.05 9.07
N LEU A 134 -8.09 1.47 9.22
CA LEU A 134 -8.29 0.30 10.09
C LEU A 134 -7.44 -0.91 9.67
N PRO A 135 -7.37 -1.31 8.38
CA PRO A 135 -6.54 -2.45 7.98
C PRO A 135 -5.04 -2.31 8.26
N PRO A 136 -4.34 -1.22 7.84
CA PRO A 136 -2.92 -1.08 8.16
C PRO A 136 -2.68 -0.98 9.67
N PHE A 137 -3.57 -0.31 10.41
CA PHE A 137 -3.46 -0.23 11.87
C PHE A 137 -3.62 -1.60 12.54
N ALA A 138 -4.57 -2.42 12.10
CA ALA A 138 -4.78 -3.77 12.59
C ALA A 138 -3.55 -4.66 12.38
N ILE A 139 -2.90 -4.57 11.20
CA ILE A 139 -1.65 -5.29 10.91
C ILE A 139 -0.54 -4.85 11.85
N ILE A 140 -0.27 -3.55 11.95
CA ILE A 140 0.83 -2.99 12.78
C ILE A 140 0.62 -3.37 14.25
N LEU A 141 -0.59 -3.19 14.78
CA LEU A 141 -0.90 -3.49 16.17
C LEU A 141 -0.79 -4.99 16.47
N THR A 142 -1.25 -5.83 15.54
CA THR A 142 -1.12 -7.29 15.67
C THR A 142 0.34 -7.70 15.66
N LEU A 143 1.15 -7.19 14.71
CA LEU A 143 2.59 -7.46 14.61
C LEU A 143 3.33 -7.11 15.91
N LEU A 144 3.03 -5.97 16.52
CA LEU A 144 3.77 -5.46 17.68
C LEU A 144 3.30 -6.06 19.00
N ARG A 145 2.03 -6.46 19.12
CA ARG A 145 1.47 -6.95 20.39
C ARG A 145 1.30 -8.44 20.44
N SER A 146 0.76 -9.07 19.41
CA SER A 146 0.25 -10.45 19.55
C SER A 146 0.83 -11.45 18.56
N ALA A 147 1.48 -11.00 17.49
CA ALA A 147 2.00 -11.86 16.45
C ALA A 147 3.18 -12.69 16.93
N SER A 148 3.15 -14.00 16.65
CA SER A 148 4.29 -14.87 16.89
C SER A 148 5.33 -14.76 15.77
N LYS A 149 6.60 -15.09 16.03
CA LYS A 149 7.65 -15.12 14.97
C LYS A 149 7.23 -15.97 13.76
N GLN A 150 6.61 -17.13 14.01
CA GLN A 150 6.13 -18.01 12.96
C GLN A 150 5.01 -17.36 12.13
N GLU A 151 4.08 -16.66 12.77
CA GLU A 151 2.99 -15.96 12.09
C GLU A 151 3.52 -14.82 11.20
N ILE A 152 4.46 -14.01 11.72
CA ILE A 152 5.15 -12.96 10.94
C ILE A 152 5.83 -13.58 9.71
N LYS A 153 6.53 -14.70 9.91
CA LYS A 153 7.20 -15.44 8.84
C LYS A 153 6.20 -15.98 7.80
N THR A 154 5.06 -16.52 8.21
CA THR A 154 4.02 -16.95 7.26
C THR A 154 3.38 -15.78 6.52
N ALA A 155 3.20 -14.62 7.18
CA ALA A 155 2.65 -13.42 6.56
C ALA A 155 3.63 -12.84 5.53
N PHE A 156 4.93 -12.90 5.81
CA PHE A 156 5.99 -12.56 4.85
C PHE A 156 5.92 -13.42 3.58
N TYR A 157 5.77 -14.75 3.71
CA TYR A 157 5.62 -15.61 2.52
C TYR A 157 4.29 -15.41 1.81
N ALA A 158 3.20 -15.16 2.53
CA ALA A 158 1.92 -14.83 1.94
C ALA A 158 2.00 -13.54 1.11
N LEU A 159 2.72 -12.52 1.59
CA LEU A 159 2.97 -11.28 0.86
C LEU A 159 3.75 -11.54 -0.44
N LEU A 160 4.84 -12.31 -0.39
CA LEU A 160 5.60 -12.70 -1.59
C LEU A 160 4.75 -13.50 -2.58
N LEU A 161 3.95 -14.44 -2.08
CA LEU A 161 3.04 -15.24 -2.90
C LEU A 161 2.01 -14.35 -3.61
N MET A 162 1.42 -13.39 -2.91
CA MET A 162 0.49 -12.43 -3.50
C MET A 162 1.16 -11.55 -4.55
N ALA A 163 2.41 -11.14 -4.35
CA ALA A 163 3.17 -10.40 -5.37
C ALA A 163 3.41 -11.23 -6.62
N VAL A 164 3.84 -12.48 -6.47
CA VAL A 164 4.02 -13.42 -7.59
C VAL A 164 2.69 -13.62 -8.33
N ALA A 165 1.61 -13.93 -7.60
CA ALA A 165 0.28 -14.11 -8.18
C ALA A 165 -0.20 -12.84 -8.89
N SER A 166 0.08 -11.64 -8.34
CA SER A 166 -0.29 -10.37 -8.95
C SER A 166 0.44 -10.14 -10.28
N VAL A 167 1.74 -10.46 -10.35
CA VAL A 167 2.51 -10.36 -11.61
C VAL A 167 1.92 -11.30 -12.66
N PHE A 168 1.67 -12.57 -12.33
CA PHE A 168 1.10 -13.52 -13.28
C PHE A 168 -0.32 -13.15 -13.72
N LEU A 169 -1.18 -12.71 -12.79
CA LEU A 169 -2.50 -12.19 -13.13
C LEU A 169 -2.40 -10.97 -14.05
N GLY A 170 -1.46 -10.06 -13.78
CA GLY A 170 -1.17 -8.91 -14.65
C GLY A 170 -0.74 -9.33 -16.06
N LEU A 171 0.13 -10.32 -16.19
CA LEU A 171 0.53 -10.86 -17.49
C LEU A 171 -0.66 -11.45 -18.26
N LEU A 172 -1.54 -12.20 -17.59
CA LEU A 172 -2.74 -12.74 -18.21
C LEU A 172 -3.71 -11.62 -18.64
N GLN A 173 -3.87 -10.57 -17.84
CA GLN A 173 -4.65 -9.39 -18.20
C GLN A 173 -4.10 -8.67 -19.44
N LEU A 174 -2.77 -8.62 -19.58
CA LEU A 174 -2.11 -8.02 -20.74
C LEU A 174 -2.34 -8.85 -22.02
N ILE A 175 -2.26 -10.19 -21.93
CA ILE A 175 -2.45 -11.09 -23.07
C ILE A 175 -3.93 -11.21 -23.47
N ALA A 176 -4.84 -11.12 -22.50
CA ALA A 176 -6.29 -11.23 -22.74
C ALA A 176 -7.07 -10.02 -22.15
N PRO A 177 -6.96 -8.80 -22.72
CA PRO A 177 -7.60 -7.61 -22.15
C PRO A 177 -9.13 -7.64 -22.16
N ALA A 178 -9.76 -8.43 -23.04
CA ALA A 178 -11.21 -8.59 -23.09
C ALA A 178 -11.74 -9.66 -22.12
N SER A 179 -10.87 -10.28 -21.32
CA SER A 179 -11.25 -11.33 -20.38
C SER A 179 -11.84 -10.74 -19.09
N GLY A 180 -12.65 -11.54 -18.38
CA GLY A 180 -13.13 -11.23 -17.02
C GLY A 180 -12.06 -11.30 -15.93
N LEU A 181 -10.78 -11.11 -16.28
CA LEU A 181 -9.63 -11.19 -15.36
C LEU A 181 -9.41 -9.88 -14.59
N TYR A 182 -10.08 -8.79 -14.95
CA TYR A 182 -10.07 -7.55 -14.20
C TYR A 182 -11.07 -7.62 -13.04
N LEU A 183 -10.57 -7.41 -11.82
CA LEU A 183 -11.37 -7.55 -10.59
C LEU A 183 -12.29 -6.36 -10.30
N TYR A 184 -12.06 -5.23 -10.97
CA TYR A 184 -12.79 -3.98 -10.73
C TYR A 184 -13.40 -3.45 -12.03
N LYS A 185 -14.52 -2.74 -11.90
CA LYS A 185 -15.26 -2.15 -13.04
C LYS A 185 -14.51 -1.00 -13.70
N ILE A 186 -13.96 -0.09 -12.91
CA ILE A 186 -13.13 1.02 -13.41
C ILE A 186 -11.68 0.60 -13.23
N VAL A 187 -10.97 0.37 -14.34
CA VAL A 187 -9.64 -0.26 -14.37
C VAL A 187 -8.82 0.22 -15.57
N ASN A 188 -7.49 0.19 -15.48
CA ASN A 188 -6.58 0.42 -16.60
C ASN A 188 -6.56 -0.81 -17.54
N VAL A 189 -7.57 -0.95 -18.39
CA VAL A 189 -7.64 -2.02 -19.40
C VAL A 189 -6.43 -1.97 -20.34
N GLY A 190 -5.90 -3.14 -20.70
CA GLY A 190 -4.69 -3.26 -21.53
C GLY A 190 -3.38 -3.11 -20.75
N TYR A 191 -3.43 -2.85 -19.44
CA TYR A 191 -2.25 -2.82 -18.57
C TYR A 191 -2.25 -4.00 -17.58
N PRO A 192 -1.07 -4.47 -17.15
CA PRO A 192 -0.94 -5.54 -16.17
C PRO A 192 -1.17 -4.99 -14.75
N VAL A 193 -2.42 -4.89 -14.32
CA VAL A 193 -2.80 -4.30 -13.02
C VAL A 193 -2.84 -5.33 -11.88
N GLY A 194 -2.78 -6.62 -12.17
CA GLY A 194 -2.80 -7.69 -11.18
C GLY A 194 -4.07 -7.65 -10.33
N PHE A 195 -3.92 -7.68 -9.00
CA PHE A 195 -5.03 -7.55 -8.05
C PHE A 195 -5.54 -6.12 -7.86
N PHE A 196 -5.00 -5.13 -8.59
CA PHE A 196 -5.36 -3.72 -8.46
C PHE A 196 -6.20 -3.24 -9.64
N SER A 197 -6.83 -2.08 -9.50
CA SER A 197 -7.52 -1.41 -10.61
C SER A 197 -6.58 -0.51 -11.43
N ASN A 198 -5.37 -0.23 -10.92
CA ASN A 198 -4.48 0.79 -11.47
C ASN A 198 -3.05 0.27 -11.57
N ALA A 199 -2.41 0.43 -12.73
CA ALA A 199 -1.06 -0.06 -13.00
C ALA A 199 -0.02 0.59 -12.07
N ASN A 200 -0.25 1.85 -11.66
CA ASN A 200 0.60 2.52 -10.68
C ASN A 200 0.52 1.85 -9.31
N HIS A 201 -0.67 1.39 -8.89
CA HIS A 201 -0.84 0.70 -7.61
C HIS A 201 -0.14 -0.66 -7.62
N GLN A 202 -0.22 -1.39 -8.75
CA GLN A 202 0.55 -2.62 -8.96
C GLN A 202 2.06 -2.36 -8.87
N ALA A 203 2.57 -1.33 -9.54
CA ALA A 203 3.99 -0.96 -9.46
C ALA A 203 4.41 -0.60 -8.03
N SER A 204 3.60 0.22 -7.33
CA SER A 204 3.83 0.57 -5.92
C SER A 204 3.87 -0.66 -5.02
N PHE A 205 2.94 -1.60 -5.20
CA PHE A 205 2.91 -2.85 -4.44
C PHE A 205 4.19 -3.68 -4.68
N LEU A 206 4.59 -3.88 -5.94
CA LEU A 206 5.81 -4.63 -6.27
C LEU A 206 7.06 -3.94 -5.70
N LEU A 207 7.14 -2.61 -5.74
CA LEU A 207 8.21 -1.85 -5.09
C LEU A 207 8.23 -2.06 -3.58
N MET A 208 7.08 -2.09 -2.92
CA MET A 208 6.99 -2.36 -1.47
C MET A 208 7.41 -3.79 -1.12
N VAL A 209 7.19 -4.75 -2.02
CA VAL A 209 7.51 -6.17 -1.79
C VAL A 209 8.97 -6.51 -2.17
N LEU A 210 9.59 -5.73 -3.04
CA LEU A 210 10.97 -5.92 -3.53
C LEU A 210 12.04 -6.09 -2.42
N PRO A 211 12.04 -5.32 -1.32
CA PRO A 211 13.02 -5.49 -0.24
C PRO A 211 12.97 -6.89 0.39
N PHE A 212 11.79 -7.52 0.44
CA PHE A 212 11.60 -8.85 1.00
C PHE A 212 12.17 -9.95 0.09
N ALA A 213 12.05 -9.81 -1.24
CA ALA A 213 12.70 -10.70 -2.19
C ALA A 213 14.24 -10.59 -2.10
N LEU A 214 14.76 -9.35 -2.03
CA LEU A 214 16.18 -9.10 -1.85
C LEU A 214 16.72 -9.70 -0.55
N ARG A 215 15.94 -9.70 0.53
CA ARG A 215 16.30 -10.37 1.78
C ARG A 215 16.54 -11.86 1.65
N LEU A 216 15.81 -12.53 0.75
CA LEU A 216 16.07 -13.93 0.43
C LEU A 216 17.35 -14.09 -0.38
N SER A 217 17.64 -13.17 -1.30
CA SER A 217 18.88 -13.15 -2.10
C SER A 217 20.16 -13.07 -1.23
N PHE A 218 20.07 -12.46 -0.05
CA PHE A 218 21.18 -12.35 0.92
C PHE A 218 21.03 -13.30 2.12
N ALA A 219 20.18 -14.34 2.04
CA ALA A 219 20.00 -15.28 3.15
C ALA A 219 21.33 -15.95 3.57
N ASN A 220 21.54 -16.10 4.88
CA ASN A 220 22.68 -16.85 5.43
C ASN A 220 22.23 -18.19 6.01
N THR A 221 23.18 -19.11 6.24
CA THR A 221 22.91 -20.45 6.80
C THR A 221 22.14 -20.41 8.12
N GLN A 222 22.32 -19.37 8.94
CA GLN A 222 21.60 -19.18 10.20
C GLN A 222 20.16 -18.65 10.01
N ASP A 223 19.80 -18.14 8.83
CA ASP A 223 18.48 -17.59 8.53
C ASP A 223 17.46 -18.66 8.07
N ILE A 224 17.90 -19.90 7.87
CA ILE A 224 17.12 -20.90 7.14
C ILE A 224 16.36 -21.78 8.10
N GLU A 225 15.08 -21.48 8.19
CA GLU A 225 14.06 -22.38 8.70
C GLU A 225 12.99 -22.63 7.61
N ILE A 226 13.36 -22.54 6.33
CA ILE A 226 12.45 -22.71 5.19
C ILE A 226 12.50 -24.17 4.71
N GLY A 227 11.90 -25.07 5.49
CA GLY A 227 11.79 -26.49 5.13
C GLY A 227 13.15 -27.14 4.82
N MET A 228 13.19 -27.95 3.75
CA MET A 228 14.37 -28.69 3.31
C MET A 228 15.29 -27.91 2.34
N MET A 229 15.02 -26.63 2.10
CA MET A 229 15.79 -25.86 1.10
C MET A 229 17.17 -25.48 1.62
N THR A 230 18.19 -25.60 0.75
CA THR A 230 19.55 -25.14 1.06
C THR A 230 19.66 -23.62 0.95
N THR A 231 20.68 -23.03 1.58
CA THR A 231 20.99 -21.59 1.46
C THR A 231 21.06 -21.12 0.03
N THR A 232 21.70 -21.91 -0.83
CA THR A 232 21.85 -21.60 -2.25
C THR A 232 20.49 -21.56 -2.95
N GLN A 233 19.58 -22.48 -2.65
CA GLN A 233 18.24 -22.49 -3.22
C GLN A 233 17.41 -21.28 -2.76
N VAL A 234 17.49 -20.89 -1.48
CA VAL A 234 16.79 -19.71 -0.96
C VAL A 234 17.32 -18.43 -1.62
N ARG A 235 18.64 -18.31 -1.80
CA ARG A 235 19.26 -17.18 -2.51
C ARG A 235 18.83 -17.13 -3.97
N ALA A 236 18.84 -18.26 -4.67
CA ALA A 236 18.40 -18.35 -6.06
C ALA A 236 16.92 -17.95 -6.20
N LEU A 237 16.06 -18.40 -5.28
CA LEU A 237 14.65 -17.98 -5.21
C LEU A 237 14.52 -16.47 -5.01
N GLY A 238 15.29 -15.87 -4.08
CA GLY A 238 15.28 -14.42 -3.87
C GLY A 238 15.69 -13.63 -5.11
N ILE A 239 16.74 -14.07 -5.81
CA ILE A 239 17.21 -13.46 -7.06
C ILE A 239 16.12 -13.56 -8.13
N MET A 240 15.54 -14.75 -8.31
CA MET A 240 14.45 -14.98 -9.27
C MET A 240 13.24 -14.08 -8.98
N LEU A 241 12.81 -13.98 -7.72
CA LEU A 241 11.70 -13.09 -7.32
C LEU A 241 12.03 -11.61 -7.54
N THR A 242 13.28 -11.20 -7.29
CA THR A 242 13.74 -9.83 -7.54
C THR A 242 13.63 -9.49 -9.02
N ILE A 243 14.13 -10.38 -9.90
CA ILE A 243 14.04 -10.22 -11.36
C ILE A 243 12.57 -10.18 -11.80
N LEU A 244 11.74 -11.10 -11.29
CA LEU A 244 10.31 -11.14 -11.59
C LEU A 244 9.61 -9.85 -11.21
N PHE A 245 9.87 -9.30 -10.02
CA PHE A 245 9.21 -8.07 -9.55
C PHE A 245 9.69 -6.84 -10.30
N LEU A 246 10.98 -6.72 -10.61
CA LEU A 246 11.50 -5.64 -11.46
C LEU A 246 10.90 -5.70 -12.86
N THR A 247 10.80 -6.90 -13.44
CA THR A 247 10.13 -7.12 -14.72
C THR A 247 8.65 -6.71 -14.63
N GLY A 248 7.95 -7.17 -13.60
CA GLY A 248 6.54 -6.82 -13.35
C GLY A 248 6.31 -5.31 -13.23
N ILE A 249 7.17 -4.60 -12.48
CA ILE A 249 7.16 -3.13 -12.38
C ILE A 249 7.30 -2.53 -13.77
N SER A 250 8.24 -3.03 -14.56
CA SER A 250 8.50 -2.43 -15.85
C SER A 250 7.40 -2.66 -16.88
N LEU A 251 6.69 -3.77 -16.80
CA LEU A 251 5.53 -4.02 -17.64
C LEU A 251 4.33 -3.12 -17.28
N THR A 252 4.28 -2.53 -16.08
CA THR A 252 3.13 -1.69 -15.67
C THR A 252 3.03 -0.35 -16.41
N GLY A 253 4.11 0.17 -17.00
CA GLY A 253 4.13 1.53 -17.54
C GLY A 253 4.20 2.65 -16.51
N SER A 254 4.37 2.33 -15.22
CA SER A 254 4.36 3.33 -14.16
C SER A 254 5.67 4.12 -14.12
N LEU A 255 5.60 5.43 -14.41
CA LEU A 255 6.74 6.35 -14.27
C LEU A 255 7.36 6.30 -12.88
N ALA A 256 6.53 6.41 -11.85
CA ALA A 256 6.99 6.34 -10.47
C ALA A 256 7.60 4.97 -10.19
N GLY A 257 7.04 3.90 -10.77
CA GLY A 257 7.61 2.55 -10.79
C GLY A 257 9.06 2.55 -11.26
N TYR A 258 9.31 3.06 -12.47
CA TYR A 258 10.66 3.11 -13.06
C TYR A 258 11.63 3.96 -12.23
N LEU A 259 11.21 5.17 -11.85
CA LEU A 259 12.08 6.10 -11.11
C LEU A 259 12.43 5.58 -9.71
N LEU A 260 11.49 4.89 -9.05
CA LEU A 260 11.70 4.37 -7.70
C LEU A 260 12.34 2.98 -7.66
N ALA A 261 12.33 2.22 -8.76
CA ALA A 261 12.92 0.88 -8.81
C ALA A 261 14.40 0.88 -8.39
N LEU A 262 15.20 1.79 -8.94
CA LEU A 262 16.62 1.90 -8.60
C LEU A 262 16.85 2.31 -7.13
N PRO A 263 16.34 3.46 -6.62
CA PRO A 263 16.61 3.87 -5.24
C PRO A 263 16.04 2.89 -4.22
N VAL A 264 14.86 2.28 -4.46
CA VAL A 264 14.30 1.24 -3.57
C VAL A 264 15.22 0.02 -3.54
N THR A 265 15.72 -0.41 -4.69
CA THR A 265 16.63 -1.57 -4.72
C THR A 265 17.94 -1.26 -4.02
N LEU A 266 18.56 -0.11 -4.29
CA LEU A 266 19.81 0.31 -3.65
C LEU A 266 19.64 0.41 -2.13
N ALA A 267 18.60 1.10 -1.66
CA ALA A 267 18.29 1.21 -0.24
C ALA A 267 18.06 -0.17 0.39
N SER A 268 17.35 -1.06 -0.29
CA SER A 268 17.11 -2.42 0.18
C SER A 268 18.41 -3.22 0.32
N VAL A 269 19.31 -3.15 -0.66
CA VAL A 269 20.61 -3.83 -0.57
C VAL A 269 21.47 -3.24 0.54
N ILE A 270 21.42 -1.91 0.77
CA ILE A 270 22.13 -1.27 1.88
C ILE A 270 21.63 -1.80 3.24
N VAL A 271 20.30 -1.80 3.44
CA VAL A 271 19.67 -2.21 4.69
C VAL A 271 19.84 -3.71 4.94
N VAL A 272 19.70 -4.52 3.90
CA VAL A 272 19.61 -5.98 4.03
C VAL A 272 20.95 -6.67 3.82
N GLY A 273 21.74 -6.18 2.87
CA GLY A 273 22.94 -6.85 2.36
C GLY A 273 24.19 -6.74 3.22
N ARG A 274 24.15 -6.11 4.41
CA ARG A 274 25.32 -5.85 5.29
C ARG A 274 26.58 -5.57 4.47
N ILE A 275 26.57 -4.44 3.76
CA ILE A 275 27.51 -4.11 2.67
C ILE A 275 28.95 -4.54 3.01
N SER A 276 29.41 -5.59 2.34
CA SER A 276 30.82 -5.94 2.26
C SER A 276 31.30 -5.74 0.83
N LYS A 277 32.60 -5.46 0.62
CA LYS A 277 33.19 -5.25 -0.72
C LYS A 277 32.88 -6.39 -1.71
N LYS A 278 32.54 -7.59 -1.23
CA LYS A 278 32.16 -8.75 -2.05
C LYS A 278 30.80 -8.59 -2.77
N HIS A 279 29.99 -7.61 -2.39
CA HIS A 279 28.65 -7.39 -2.95
C HIS A 279 28.60 -6.32 -4.05
N LEU A 280 29.71 -5.59 -4.25
CA LEU A 280 29.84 -4.55 -5.28
C LEU A 280 29.51 -5.01 -6.73
N PRO A 281 29.86 -6.23 -7.19
CA PRO A 281 29.48 -6.68 -8.53
C PRO A 281 27.96 -6.93 -8.70
N TYR A 282 27.23 -7.23 -7.62
CA TYR A 282 25.77 -7.38 -7.67
C TYR A 282 25.07 -6.04 -7.94
N PHE A 283 25.63 -4.93 -7.43
CA PHE A 283 25.14 -3.59 -7.74
C PHE A 283 25.31 -3.25 -9.23
N GLY A 284 26.48 -3.58 -9.79
CA GLY A 284 26.73 -3.41 -11.23
C GLY A 284 25.76 -4.23 -12.09
N GLY A 285 25.59 -5.51 -11.76
CA GLY A 285 24.64 -6.40 -12.45
C GLY A 285 23.18 -5.95 -12.34
N LEU A 286 22.80 -5.40 -11.19
CA LEU A 286 21.44 -4.89 -10.97
C LEU A 286 21.18 -3.59 -11.74
N ILE A 287 22.15 -2.67 -11.78
CA ILE A 287 22.04 -1.46 -12.60
C ILE A 287 21.91 -1.86 -14.08
N ILE A 288 22.72 -2.79 -14.56
CA ILE A 288 22.64 -3.31 -15.92
C ILE A 288 21.27 -3.96 -16.17
N LEU A 289 20.75 -4.75 -15.23
CA LEU A 289 19.42 -5.36 -15.35
C LEU A 289 18.33 -4.29 -15.46
N ILE A 290 18.32 -3.27 -14.59
CA ILE A 290 17.34 -2.19 -14.62
C ILE A 290 17.43 -1.44 -15.96
N LEU A 291 18.64 -1.08 -16.39
CA LEU A 291 18.86 -0.42 -17.68
C LEU A 291 18.40 -1.30 -18.85
N THR A 292 18.69 -2.59 -18.81
CA THR A 292 18.25 -3.54 -19.86
C THR A 292 16.74 -3.64 -19.91
N ILE A 293 16.07 -3.70 -18.75
CA ILE A 293 14.61 -3.76 -18.70
C ILE A 293 14.00 -2.45 -19.22
N VAL A 294 14.55 -1.29 -18.88
CA VAL A 294 14.11 0.01 -19.41
C VAL A 294 14.32 0.09 -20.92
N ILE A 295 15.46 -0.39 -21.43
CA ILE A 295 15.74 -0.45 -22.87
C ILE A 295 14.79 -1.42 -23.58
N VAL A 296 14.48 -2.56 -22.98
CA VAL A 296 13.54 -3.52 -23.57
C VAL A 296 12.13 -2.94 -23.61
N ASP A 297 11.69 -2.22 -22.57
CA ASP A 297 10.42 -1.51 -22.57
C ASP A 297 10.36 -0.42 -23.66
N THR A 298 11.39 0.42 -23.76
CA THR A 298 11.44 1.49 -24.78
C THR A 298 11.42 0.94 -26.19
N VAL A 299 12.16 -0.16 -26.45
CA VAL A 299 12.38 -0.67 -27.81
C VAL A 299 11.30 -1.66 -28.25
N PHE A 300 10.82 -2.53 -27.36
CA PHE A 300 9.99 -3.68 -27.75
C PHE A 300 8.54 -3.63 -27.26
N LEU A 301 8.23 -2.90 -26.17
CA LEU A 301 6.89 -2.88 -25.57
C LEU A 301 6.05 -1.64 -25.97
N GLY A 302 6.43 -0.97 -27.05
CA GLY A 302 5.67 0.15 -27.61
C GLY A 302 6.03 1.50 -27.01
N GLY A 303 7.21 1.63 -26.39
CA GLY A 303 7.74 2.92 -25.99
C GLY A 303 6.91 3.61 -24.92
N GLN A 304 6.49 2.93 -23.86
CA GLN A 304 5.84 3.60 -22.72
C GLN A 304 6.78 4.60 -22.05
N ALA A 305 8.08 4.28 -22.00
CA ALA A 305 9.15 5.24 -21.71
C ALA A 305 9.36 6.34 -22.79
N GLY A 306 8.91 6.13 -24.04
CA GLY A 306 8.81 7.17 -25.08
C GLY A 306 7.58 8.08 -24.94
N GLN A 307 6.40 7.51 -24.66
CA GLN A 307 5.19 8.22 -24.21
C GLN A 307 5.45 9.02 -22.93
N LEU A 308 6.46 8.64 -22.16
CA LEU A 308 6.95 9.36 -21.00
C LEU A 308 7.63 10.68 -21.37
N MET A 309 8.49 10.66 -22.38
CA MET A 309 9.05 11.89 -22.95
C MET A 309 7.95 12.74 -23.58
N GLU A 310 6.97 12.11 -24.23
CA GLU A 310 5.81 12.79 -24.84
C GLU A 310 4.84 13.39 -23.79
N LYS A 311 4.51 12.67 -22.70
CA LYS A 311 3.66 13.16 -21.59
C LYS A 311 4.33 14.22 -20.73
N VAL A 312 5.66 14.25 -20.69
CA VAL A 312 6.43 15.30 -20.03
C VAL A 312 6.48 16.56 -20.90
N THR A 313 6.39 16.42 -22.22
CA THR A 313 6.48 17.55 -23.18
C THR A 313 5.12 18.08 -23.65
N GLN A 314 4.04 17.30 -23.60
CA GLN A 314 2.70 17.76 -23.98
C GLN A 314 1.94 18.38 -22.80
N ASP A 315 1.54 19.66 -22.97
CA ASP A 315 0.58 20.42 -22.16
C ASP A 315 -0.85 19.83 -22.26
N SER A 316 -1.02 18.61 -21.80
CA SER A 316 -2.35 18.06 -21.51
C SER A 316 -2.75 18.50 -20.10
N ALA A 317 -4.05 18.78 -19.87
CA ALA A 317 -4.60 19.13 -18.55
C ALA A 317 -4.38 18.05 -17.45
N ILE A 318 -3.84 16.88 -17.83
CA ILE A 318 -3.51 15.74 -16.97
C ILE A 318 -1.98 15.54 -16.87
N SER A 319 -1.19 16.44 -17.45
CA SER A 319 0.27 16.41 -17.34
C SER A 319 0.71 16.60 -15.88
N ARG A 320 1.86 16.03 -15.52
CA ARG A 320 2.38 16.14 -14.14
C ARG A 320 2.70 17.57 -13.75
N THR A 321 3.15 18.38 -14.72
CA THR A 321 3.36 19.83 -14.55
C THR A 321 2.05 20.54 -14.24
N SER A 322 0.97 20.22 -14.95
CA SER A 322 -0.37 20.72 -14.64
C SER A 322 -0.81 20.28 -13.25
N ILE A 323 -0.67 19.01 -12.89
CA ILE A 323 -1.03 18.52 -11.54
C ILE A 323 -0.25 19.26 -10.45
N PHE A 324 1.06 19.47 -10.60
CA PHE A 324 1.85 20.22 -9.63
C PHE A 324 1.45 21.70 -9.57
N ALA A 325 1.17 22.32 -10.72
CA ALA A 325 0.69 23.70 -10.80
C ALA A 325 -0.66 23.85 -10.08
N THR A 326 -1.64 22.99 -10.41
CA THR A 326 -2.95 22.95 -9.75
C THR A 326 -2.84 22.62 -8.26
N THR A 327 -1.95 21.71 -7.86
CA THR A 327 -1.73 21.40 -6.44
C THR A 327 -1.14 22.61 -5.70
N ARG A 328 -0.20 23.33 -6.33
CA ARG A 328 0.40 24.54 -5.76
C ARG A 328 -0.64 25.66 -5.62
N GLU A 329 -1.51 25.82 -6.61
CA GLU A 329 -2.63 26.75 -6.57
C GLU A 329 -3.60 26.37 -5.45
N ALA A 330 -4.00 25.11 -5.35
CA ALA A 330 -4.84 24.61 -4.27
C ALA A 330 -4.23 24.82 -2.86
N ILE A 331 -2.91 24.63 -2.69
CA ILE A 331 -2.22 24.92 -1.42
C ILE A 331 -2.27 26.42 -1.08
N ARG A 332 -2.18 27.29 -2.09
CA ARG A 332 -2.28 28.74 -1.91
C ARG A 332 -3.70 29.16 -1.55
N ASP A 333 -4.70 28.53 -2.17
CA ASP A 333 -6.11 28.82 -1.97
C ASP A 333 -6.62 28.26 -0.64
N TYR A 334 -6.03 27.18 -0.13
CA TYR A 334 -6.41 26.54 1.14
C TYR A 334 -5.20 26.30 2.08
N PRO A 335 -4.56 27.37 2.59
CA PRO A 335 -3.38 27.25 3.45
C PRO A 335 -3.65 26.51 4.77
N LEU A 336 -2.64 25.74 5.22
CA LEU A 336 -2.55 25.00 6.50
C LEU A 336 -3.57 23.86 6.70
N ILE A 337 -4.85 24.17 6.52
CA ILE A 337 -5.97 23.29 6.85
C ILE A 337 -6.50 22.57 5.60
N GLY A 338 -6.27 23.09 4.39
CA GLY A 338 -6.76 22.46 3.17
C GLY A 338 -8.29 22.39 3.10
N THR A 339 -8.80 21.52 2.23
CA THR A 339 -10.24 21.26 2.06
C THR A 339 -10.75 20.08 2.89
N GLY A 340 -9.85 19.39 3.60
CA GLY A 340 -10.11 18.11 4.26
C GLY A 340 -9.40 16.93 3.58
N PRO A 341 -9.16 15.82 4.29
CA PRO A 341 -8.48 14.62 3.76
C PRO A 341 -9.41 13.68 2.97
N GLY A 342 -10.60 14.14 2.59
CA GLY A 342 -11.66 13.38 1.92
C GLY A 342 -11.85 13.77 0.47
#